data_AF-A0A167D3Y9-F1
#
_entry.id   AF-A0A167D3Y9-F1
#
_cell.length_a   1.000
_cell.length_b   1.000
_cell.length_c   1.000
_cell.angle_alpha   90.00
_cell.angle_beta   90.00
_cell.angle_gamma   90.00
#
_symmetry.space_group_name_H-M   'P 1'
#
loop_
_entity.id
_entity.type
_entity.pdbx_description
1 polymer ?
#
loop_
_entity_poly.entity_id
_entity_poly.type
_entity_poly.pdbx_seq_one_letter_code
_entity_poly.pdbx_strand_id
1 'polypeptide(L)'
;MFLAKNAKGADQMGAQLRGREVRKEYLARVVGEFPLGEITCNEPLLTVDPKVALNMVVKDGTGKEATTIFNRISYDGQTSIVRCRPLTGRTHQIRVHLQYLGHPIANDPLYSNVNVWGPDLGKSGSGDPLVIAAKLNEIGKTTVAETYIHPKNQSNGEGEMLTGENCSVCATALYTDPGPNDLDLWLHALKYYSIDESNPWSYETPIPYWVNEVHLPFMKMALEEAKKCEPTETAFSVGAVLVKDGKVLETGYSRELPGNTHAEQCALEKYYAKHGTTDVPAGTVIYTTMEPCSERLSGNLPCVDRILKTSIKTVFVGVVEPDTFVKKNTGLAKLTEKKIEYIPITGIEEEAIKAATKGHPPVPTA
;
A
#
# COMPACT_ATOMS: atom_id res chain seq x y z
N MET A 1 -17.19 1.96 11.12
CA MET A 1 -18.49 2.62 11.34
C MET A 1 -18.79 3.43 10.11
N PHE A 2 -19.93 3.22 9.43
CA PHE A 2 -20.37 4.11 8.35
C PHE A 2 -21.35 5.12 8.94
N LEU A 3 -21.11 6.40 8.68
CA LEU A 3 -22.01 7.48 9.04
C LEU A 3 -22.69 7.96 7.75
N ALA A 4 -24.01 7.89 7.71
CA ALA A 4 -24.79 8.36 6.59
C ALA A 4 -25.41 9.72 6.88
N LYS A 5 -25.67 10.51 5.83
CA LYS A 5 -26.30 11.84 5.95
C LYS A 5 -27.75 11.78 6.48
N ASN A 6 -28.43 10.65 6.33
CA ASN A 6 -29.78 10.43 6.82
C ASN A 6 -30.02 8.95 7.17
N ALA A 7 -31.07 8.67 7.94
CA ALA A 7 -31.41 7.34 8.43
C ALA A 7 -31.62 6.32 7.29
N LYS A 8 -32.33 6.71 6.23
CA LYS A 8 -32.58 5.82 5.08
C LYS A 8 -31.28 5.35 4.41
N GLY A 9 -30.32 6.26 4.23
CA GLY A 9 -29.00 5.91 3.69
C GLY A 9 -28.19 5.02 4.64
N ALA A 10 -28.31 5.22 5.96
CA ALA A 10 -27.68 4.36 6.95
C ALA A 10 -28.24 2.93 6.88
N ASP A 11 -29.56 2.78 6.76
CA ASP A 11 -30.22 1.48 6.65
C ASP A 11 -29.82 0.76 5.37
N GLN A 12 -29.80 1.46 4.23
CA GLN A 12 -29.39 0.92 2.94
C GLN A 12 -27.93 0.44 2.97
N MET A 13 -27.00 1.27 3.42
CA MET A 13 -25.59 0.91 3.54
C MET A 13 -25.38 -0.24 4.55
N GLY A 14 -26.10 -0.21 5.67
CA GLY A 14 -26.08 -1.27 6.67
C GLY A 14 -26.57 -2.61 6.12
N ALA A 15 -27.60 -2.60 5.27
CA ALA A 15 -28.08 -3.80 4.59
C ALA A 15 -27.02 -4.38 3.65
N GLN A 16 -26.40 -3.56 2.80
CA GLN A 16 -25.34 -4.01 1.87
C GLN A 16 -24.14 -4.61 2.61
N LEU A 17 -23.72 -3.98 3.72
CA LEU A 17 -22.63 -4.49 4.55
C LEU A 17 -22.96 -5.84 5.19
N ARG A 18 -24.19 -6.02 5.71
CA ARG A 18 -24.66 -7.30 6.26
C ARG A 18 -24.79 -8.38 5.18
N GLY A 19 -25.26 -7.99 3.99
CA GLY A 19 -25.35 -8.83 2.79
C GLY A 19 -23.99 -9.20 2.17
N ARG A 20 -22.89 -8.58 2.63
CA ARG A 20 -21.53 -8.73 2.07
C ARG A 20 -21.44 -8.29 0.60
N GLU A 21 -22.26 -7.31 0.24
CA GLU A 21 -22.32 -6.69 -1.09
C GLU A 21 -21.29 -5.56 -1.24
N VAL A 22 -20.61 -5.18 -0.16
CA VAL A 22 -19.53 -4.18 -0.18
C VAL A 22 -18.18 -4.87 -0.12
N ARG A 23 -17.32 -4.58 -1.10
CA ARG A 23 -15.90 -4.94 -1.10
C ARG A 23 -15.07 -3.78 -0.57
N LYS A 24 -13.97 -4.14 0.07
CA LYS A 24 -13.10 -3.22 0.81
C LYS A 24 -11.66 -3.53 0.50
N GLU A 25 -10.88 -2.51 0.22
CA GLU A 25 -9.44 -2.63 0.01
C GLU A 25 -8.70 -1.66 0.93
N TYR A 26 -7.61 -2.15 1.51
CA TYR A 26 -6.76 -1.40 2.42
C TYR A 26 -5.31 -1.51 2.00
N LEU A 27 -4.49 -0.55 2.41
CA LEU A 27 -3.04 -0.64 2.34
C LEU A 27 -2.49 -0.74 3.76
N ALA A 28 -1.51 -1.61 3.95
CA ALA A 28 -0.80 -1.75 5.22
C ALA A 28 0.72 -1.68 5.00
N ARG A 29 1.45 -1.00 5.91
CA ARG A 29 2.91 -1.09 5.98
C ARG A 29 3.31 -2.05 7.09
N VAL A 30 3.92 -3.16 6.72
CA VAL A 30 4.14 -4.30 7.62
C VAL A 30 5.61 -4.61 7.81
N VAL A 31 5.93 -5.23 8.95
CA VAL A 31 7.29 -5.65 9.29
C VAL A 31 7.80 -6.71 8.31
N GLY A 32 9.04 -6.53 7.83
CA GLY A 32 9.78 -7.54 7.09
C GLY A 32 9.35 -7.70 5.63
N GLU A 33 9.86 -8.76 5.01
CA GLU A 33 9.57 -9.14 3.64
C GLU A 33 8.29 -10.01 3.60
N PHE A 34 7.14 -9.41 3.30
CA PHE A 34 5.89 -10.16 3.15
C PHE A 34 5.99 -11.13 1.96
N PRO A 35 5.41 -12.34 2.00
CA PRO A 35 5.55 -13.28 0.88
C PRO A 35 5.03 -12.74 -0.45
N LEU A 36 5.67 -13.17 -1.55
CA LEU A 36 5.17 -12.92 -2.90
C LEU A 36 3.94 -13.77 -3.20
N GLY A 37 3.13 -13.30 -4.15
CA GLY A 37 1.89 -13.96 -4.55
C GLY A 37 0.69 -13.54 -3.71
N GLU A 38 -0.42 -14.22 -3.95
CA GLU A 38 -1.66 -14.00 -3.21
C GLU A 38 -1.66 -14.89 -1.96
N ILE A 39 -1.73 -14.27 -0.79
CA ILE A 39 -1.75 -14.96 0.51
C ILE A 39 -3.14 -14.82 1.11
N THR A 40 -3.82 -15.94 1.38
CA THR A 40 -5.13 -15.93 2.03
C THR A 40 -5.01 -16.43 3.47
N CYS A 41 -5.43 -15.61 4.42
CA CYS A 41 -5.54 -16.00 5.83
C CYS A 41 -7.03 -16.23 6.18
N ASN A 42 -7.36 -17.46 6.60
CA ASN A 42 -8.71 -17.90 6.96
C ASN A 42 -8.84 -18.22 8.45
N GLU A 43 -7.99 -17.63 9.28
CA GLU A 43 -7.96 -17.95 10.70
C GLU A 43 -9.10 -17.21 11.43
N PRO A 44 -9.89 -17.91 12.27
CA PRO A 44 -11.02 -17.31 12.99
C PRO A 44 -10.54 -16.41 14.15
N LEU A 45 -11.32 -15.36 14.44
CA LEU A 45 -10.96 -14.33 15.42
C LEU A 45 -11.94 -14.28 16.59
N LEU A 46 -11.42 -13.98 17.78
CA LEU A 46 -12.20 -13.68 18.97
C LEU A 46 -11.70 -12.41 19.64
N THR A 47 -12.63 -11.61 20.18
CA THR A 47 -12.30 -10.56 21.13
C THR A 47 -12.03 -11.21 22.48
N VAL A 48 -10.76 -11.31 22.84
CA VAL A 48 -10.30 -11.97 24.07
C VAL A 48 -10.55 -11.09 25.28
N ASP A 49 -10.16 -9.81 25.18
CA ASP A 49 -10.38 -8.83 26.23
C ASP A 49 -10.88 -7.51 25.62
N PRO A 50 -12.17 -7.15 25.83
CA PRO A 50 -12.74 -5.94 25.28
C PRO A 50 -12.21 -4.66 25.95
N LYS A 51 -11.68 -4.71 27.19
CA LYS A 51 -11.19 -3.53 27.92
C LYS A 51 -9.93 -2.96 27.29
N VAL A 52 -9.07 -3.85 26.79
CA VAL A 52 -7.82 -3.49 26.07
C VAL A 52 -7.93 -3.68 24.56
N ALA A 53 -9.16 -3.90 24.05
CA ALA A 53 -9.45 -4.17 22.64
C ALA A 53 -8.60 -5.31 22.01
N LEU A 54 -8.20 -6.29 22.82
CA LEU A 54 -7.39 -7.42 22.39
C LEU A 54 -8.24 -8.40 21.58
N ASN A 55 -7.86 -8.60 20.33
CA ASN A 55 -8.43 -9.63 19.46
C ASN A 55 -7.32 -10.59 19.05
N MET A 56 -7.62 -11.89 18.99
CA MET A 56 -6.62 -12.92 18.66
C MET A 56 -7.24 -13.98 17.75
N VAL A 57 -6.36 -14.71 17.06
CA VAL A 57 -6.74 -15.98 16.42
C VAL A 57 -6.99 -17.01 17.50
N VAL A 58 -8.13 -17.71 17.44
CA VAL A 58 -8.45 -18.81 18.36
C VAL A 58 -8.98 -20.02 17.59
N LYS A 59 -8.38 -21.19 17.80
CA LYS A 59 -8.68 -22.41 17.00
C LYS A 59 -9.52 -23.45 17.74
N ASP A 60 -10.02 -23.12 18.93
CA ASP A 60 -10.83 -24.00 19.78
C ASP A 60 -12.32 -24.05 19.39
N GLY A 61 -12.69 -23.42 18.26
CA GLY A 61 -14.06 -23.34 17.76
C GLY A 61 -14.88 -22.18 18.34
N THR A 62 -14.35 -21.39 19.27
CA THR A 62 -15.04 -20.20 19.82
C THR A 62 -14.89 -18.96 18.93
N GLY A 63 -13.92 -18.97 18.02
CA GLY A 63 -13.62 -17.88 17.11
C GLY A 63 -14.67 -17.69 16.02
N LYS A 64 -14.84 -16.45 15.58
CA LYS A 64 -15.69 -16.10 14.44
C LYS A 64 -14.90 -16.19 13.15
N GLU A 65 -15.45 -16.90 12.17
CA GLU A 65 -14.90 -17.01 10.81
C GLU A 65 -14.50 -15.65 10.24
N ALA A 66 -13.28 -15.60 9.72
CA ALA A 66 -12.68 -14.42 9.13
C ALA A 66 -11.72 -14.79 7.99
N THR A 67 -11.84 -14.07 6.88
CA THR A 67 -10.97 -14.27 5.70
C THR A 67 -10.44 -12.94 5.20
N THR A 68 -9.13 -12.87 4.98
CA THR A 68 -8.45 -11.73 4.36
C THR A 68 -7.49 -12.22 3.28
N ILE A 69 -7.54 -11.59 2.12
CA ILE A 69 -6.58 -11.79 1.02
C ILE A 69 -5.54 -10.67 1.08
N PHE A 70 -4.27 -11.04 0.95
CA PHE A 70 -3.13 -10.14 0.98
C PHE A 70 -2.30 -10.28 -0.30
N ASN A 71 -1.80 -9.15 -0.79
CA ASN A 71 -0.86 -9.11 -1.90
C ASN A 71 0.25 -8.11 -1.56
N ARG A 72 1.51 -8.54 -1.63
CA ARG A 72 2.65 -7.61 -1.51
C ARG A 72 2.69 -6.69 -2.72
N ILE A 73 2.75 -5.39 -2.46
CA ILE A 73 2.96 -4.33 -3.45
C ILE A 73 4.46 -4.07 -3.62
N SER A 74 5.17 -3.91 -2.52
CA SER A 74 6.59 -3.55 -2.53
C SER A 74 7.27 -3.99 -1.24
N TYR A 75 8.61 -4.08 -1.30
CA TYR A 75 9.48 -4.30 -0.15
C TYR A 75 10.66 -3.35 -0.27
N ASP A 76 10.95 -2.60 0.80
CA ASP A 76 12.02 -1.58 0.83
C ASP A 76 13.33 -2.10 1.45
N GLY A 77 13.42 -3.40 1.79
CA GLY A 77 14.54 -3.99 2.52
C GLY A 77 14.33 -4.07 4.04
N GLN A 78 13.27 -3.44 4.57
CA GLN A 78 12.92 -3.49 6.00
C GLN A 78 11.43 -3.78 6.23
N THR A 79 10.55 -3.13 5.46
CA THR A 79 9.10 -3.22 5.55
C THR A 79 8.48 -3.47 4.17
N SER A 80 7.29 -4.06 4.17
CA SER A 80 6.52 -4.27 2.94
C SER A 80 5.26 -3.40 2.93
N ILE A 81 4.89 -2.91 1.75
CA ILE A 81 3.54 -2.39 1.50
C ILE A 81 2.67 -3.55 1.02
N VAL A 82 1.50 -3.72 1.63
CA VAL A 82 0.60 -4.87 1.38
C VAL A 82 -0.81 -4.36 1.11
N ARG A 83 -1.41 -4.78 -0.01
CA ARG A 83 -2.84 -4.62 -0.25
C ARG A 83 -3.60 -5.69 0.51
N CYS A 84 -4.59 -5.27 1.29
CA CYS A 84 -5.40 -6.15 2.14
C CYS A 84 -6.87 -6.07 1.70
N ARG A 85 -7.49 -7.23 1.46
CA ARG A 85 -8.90 -7.36 1.07
C ARG A 85 -9.65 -8.26 2.06
N PRO A 86 -10.25 -7.71 3.13
CA PRO A 86 -11.03 -8.50 4.08
C PRO A 86 -12.38 -8.88 3.46
N LEU A 87 -12.62 -10.17 3.29
CA LEU A 87 -13.89 -10.71 2.77
C LEU A 87 -14.97 -10.78 3.86
N THR A 88 -14.56 -10.69 5.11
CA THR A 88 -15.41 -10.57 6.30
C THR A 88 -15.21 -9.21 6.96
N GLY A 89 -15.86 -8.97 8.11
CA GLY A 89 -15.77 -7.69 8.83
C GLY A 89 -15.69 -7.90 10.33
N ARG A 90 -14.56 -8.45 10.83
CA ARG A 90 -14.28 -8.53 12.28
C ARG A 90 -13.45 -7.35 12.75
N THR A 91 -13.62 -6.99 14.03
CA THR A 91 -12.78 -5.98 14.67
C THR A 91 -11.32 -6.39 14.59
N HIS A 92 -10.44 -5.46 14.19
CA HIS A 92 -9.00 -5.68 14.04
C HIS A 92 -8.59 -6.82 13.08
N GLN A 93 -9.49 -7.29 12.20
CA GLN A 93 -9.26 -8.47 11.36
C GLN A 93 -7.93 -8.43 10.60
N ILE A 94 -7.66 -7.36 9.86
CA ILE A 94 -6.44 -7.20 9.07
C ILE A 94 -5.21 -7.21 10.00
N ARG A 95 -5.27 -6.45 11.10
CA ARG A 95 -4.17 -6.30 12.07
C ARG A 95 -3.76 -7.66 12.66
N VAL A 96 -4.74 -8.43 13.14
CA VAL A 96 -4.53 -9.75 13.74
C VAL A 96 -4.07 -10.77 12.71
N HIS A 97 -4.65 -10.79 11.51
CA HIS A 97 -4.21 -11.71 10.44
C HIS A 97 -2.77 -11.44 10.00
N LEU A 98 -2.40 -10.17 9.83
CA LEU A 98 -1.02 -9.76 9.50
C LEU A 98 -0.04 -10.17 10.59
N GLN A 99 -0.38 -9.92 11.86
CA GLN A 99 0.40 -10.37 13.00
C GLN A 99 0.56 -11.89 13.04
N TYR A 100 -0.54 -12.64 12.87
CA TYR A 100 -0.54 -14.10 12.86
C TYR A 100 0.37 -14.67 11.76
N LEU A 101 0.41 -14.02 10.58
CA LEU A 101 1.32 -14.37 9.49
C LEU A 101 2.80 -14.01 9.79
N GLY A 102 3.08 -13.30 10.88
CA GLY A 102 4.41 -12.85 11.29
C GLY A 102 4.84 -11.51 10.72
N HIS A 103 3.88 -10.74 10.17
CA HIS A 103 4.12 -9.44 9.54
C HIS A 103 3.13 -8.40 10.08
N PRO A 104 3.17 -8.08 11.40
CA PRO A 104 2.28 -7.06 11.95
C PRO A 104 2.50 -5.71 11.26
N ILE A 105 1.50 -4.83 11.33
CA ILE A 105 1.63 -3.45 10.86
C ILE A 105 2.73 -2.77 11.69
N ALA A 106 3.72 -2.18 11.03
CA ALA A 106 5.00 -1.84 11.65
C ALA A 106 4.88 -0.82 12.79
N ASN A 107 3.95 0.14 12.67
CA ASN A 107 3.65 1.15 13.70
C ASN A 107 2.44 0.79 14.57
N ASP A 108 2.02 -0.47 14.64
CA ASP A 108 0.85 -0.86 15.44
C ASP A 108 1.21 -1.07 16.93
N PRO A 109 0.75 -0.20 17.85
CA PRO A 109 1.12 -0.29 19.27
C PRO A 109 0.49 -1.49 19.99
N LEU A 110 -0.57 -2.06 19.41
CA LEU A 110 -1.28 -3.19 20.00
C LEU A 110 -0.68 -4.51 19.55
N TYR A 111 -0.33 -4.66 18.27
CA TYR A 111 0.07 -5.95 17.68
C TYR A 111 1.54 -6.01 17.22
N SER A 112 2.26 -4.89 17.21
CA SER A 112 3.67 -4.78 16.82
C SER A 112 4.57 -4.36 17.99
N ASN A 113 4.12 -4.64 19.22
CA ASN A 113 4.80 -4.26 20.44
C ASN A 113 5.61 -5.46 21.00
N VAL A 114 6.94 -5.36 20.92
CA VAL A 114 7.87 -6.44 21.32
C VAL A 114 7.78 -6.71 22.84
N ASN A 115 7.60 -5.68 23.67
CA ASN A 115 7.44 -5.88 25.12
C ASN A 115 6.17 -6.66 25.46
N VAL A 116 5.10 -6.49 24.69
CA VAL A 116 3.84 -7.22 24.87
C VAL A 116 3.96 -8.66 24.35
N TRP A 117 4.32 -8.81 23.08
CA TRP A 117 4.21 -10.06 22.32
C TRP A 117 5.50 -10.89 22.24
N GLY A 118 6.63 -10.34 22.71
CA GLY A 118 7.93 -10.96 22.57
C GLY A 118 8.54 -10.80 21.17
N PRO A 119 9.71 -11.42 20.90
CA PRO A 119 10.47 -11.23 19.67
C PRO A 119 9.75 -11.76 18.41
N ASP A 120 8.89 -12.75 18.56
CA ASP A 120 8.11 -13.32 17.45
C ASP A 120 6.84 -12.53 17.13
N LEU A 121 6.54 -11.46 17.89
CA LEU A 121 5.42 -10.56 17.68
C LEU A 121 4.06 -11.27 17.49
N GLY A 122 3.80 -12.35 18.24
CA GLY A 122 2.52 -13.05 18.19
C GLY A 122 2.31 -13.89 16.92
N LYS A 123 3.37 -14.14 16.14
CA LYS A 123 3.31 -15.03 14.97
C LYS A 123 2.68 -16.37 15.32
N SER A 124 1.83 -16.86 14.42
CA SER A 124 1.06 -18.10 14.58
C SER A 124 0.14 -18.12 15.81
N GLY A 125 -0.22 -16.95 16.36
CA GLY A 125 -1.08 -16.84 17.54
C GLY A 125 -0.35 -17.19 18.84
N SER A 126 0.96 -16.97 18.88
CA SER A 126 1.77 -17.22 20.08
C SER A 126 1.50 -16.19 21.19
N GLY A 127 1.71 -16.64 22.43
CA GLY A 127 1.56 -15.83 23.64
C GLY A 127 0.32 -16.18 24.47
N ASP A 128 0.44 -16.05 25.79
CA ASP A 128 -0.66 -16.29 26.72
C ASP A 128 -1.62 -15.08 26.72
N PRO A 129 -2.92 -15.25 26.39
CA PRO A 129 -3.85 -14.15 26.31
C PRO A 129 -4.02 -13.35 27.61
N LEU A 130 -3.92 -13.99 28.78
CA LEU A 130 -4.03 -13.32 30.08
C LEU A 130 -2.80 -12.44 30.34
N VAL A 131 -1.61 -12.94 30.01
CA VAL A 131 -0.36 -12.19 30.15
C VAL A 131 -0.33 -11.01 29.18
N ILE A 132 -0.75 -11.22 27.94
CA ILE A 132 -0.85 -10.17 26.93
C ILE A 132 -1.82 -9.09 27.38
N ALA A 133 -3.03 -9.46 27.81
CA ALA A 133 -4.04 -8.51 28.28
C ALA A 133 -3.54 -7.70 29.49
N ALA A 134 -2.85 -8.34 30.43
CA ALA A 134 -2.25 -7.66 31.58
C ALA A 134 -1.19 -6.63 31.13
N LYS A 135 -0.29 -7.00 30.22
CA LYS A 135 0.72 -6.06 29.69
C LYS A 135 0.11 -4.89 28.93
N LEU A 136 -0.92 -5.14 28.11
CA LEU A 136 -1.63 -4.10 27.38
C LEU A 136 -2.36 -3.14 28.32
N ASN A 137 -2.89 -3.64 29.43
CA ASN A 137 -3.57 -2.83 30.43
C ASN A 137 -2.63 -1.83 31.15
N GLU A 138 -1.32 -2.07 31.11
CA GLU A 138 -0.29 -1.17 31.65
C GLU A 138 0.11 -0.05 30.68
N ILE A 139 -0.09 -0.24 29.37
CA ILE A 139 0.18 0.78 28.35
C ILE A 139 -0.77 1.97 28.56
N GLY A 140 -0.21 3.18 28.50
CA GLY A 140 -0.90 4.43 28.81
C GLY A 140 -1.07 4.67 30.30
N LYS A 141 -0.76 3.72 31.19
CA LYS A 141 -0.86 3.91 32.65
C LYS A 141 0.48 4.06 33.32
N THR A 142 1.35 3.09 33.10
CA THR A 142 2.69 3.01 33.71
C THR A 142 3.80 3.09 32.67
N THR A 143 3.43 2.99 31.39
CA THR A 143 4.36 3.05 30.27
C THR A 143 3.69 3.65 29.03
N VAL A 144 4.43 4.40 28.23
CA VAL A 144 4.03 4.78 26.88
C VAL A 144 3.98 3.56 25.96
N ALA A 145 3.20 3.68 24.88
CA ALA A 145 3.15 2.67 23.83
C ALA A 145 4.49 2.60 23.06
N GLU A 146 4.77 1.44 22.49
CA GLU A 146 5.90 1.23 21.59
C GLU A 146 5.49 0.34 20.43
N THR A 147 6.26 0.41 19.36
CA THR A 147 6.03 -0.34 18.13
C THR A 147 7.35 -0.87 17.60
N TYR A 148 7.31 -1.77 16.61
CA TYR A 148 8.50 -2.27 15.93
C TYR A 148 9.37 -1.13 15.36
N ILE A 149 8.74 -0.12 14.74
CA ILE A 149 9.46 0.98 14.10
C ILE A 149 9.79 2.14 15.06
N HIS A 150 9.11 2.20 16.22
CA HIS A 150 9.34 3.18 17.28
C HIS A 150 9.49 2.49 18.65
N PRO A 151 10.65 1.88 18.94
CA PRO A 151 10.92 1.27 20.24
C PRO A 151 11.10 2.35 21.33
N LYS A 152 10.78 2.04 22.59
CA LYS A 152 10.87 2.96 23.75
C LYS A 152 12.15 3.78 23.86
N ASN A 153 13.30 3.18 23.52
CA ASN A 153 14.59 3.87 23.63
C ASN A 153 14.74 5.02 22.63
N GLN A 154 13.84 5.13 21.65
CA GLN A 154 13.84 6.16 20.61
C GLN A 154 12.69 7.18 20.76
N SER A 155 11.69 6.91 21.62
CA SER A 155 10.59 7.85 21.84
C SER A 155 10.91 8.95 22.86
N ASN A 156 12.07 8.92 23.52
CA ASN A 156 12.45 9.84 24.60
C ASN A 156 11.38 9.97 25.73
N GLY A 157 10.48 9.00 25.85
CA GLY A 157 9.34 9.06 26.79
C GLY A 157 8.15 9.88 26.30
N GLU A 158 8.14 10.33 25.05
CA GLU A 158 6.98 10.96 24.41
C GLU A 158 5.92 9.89 24.10
N GLY A 159 4.68 10.16 24.52
CA GLY A 159 3.52 9.30 24.28
C GLY A 159 2.40 9.54 25.29
N GLU A 160 1.20 9.03 24.99
CA GLU A 160 0.06 9.13 25.90
C GLU A 160 0.31 8.28 27.17
N MET A 161 0.24 8.92 28.35
CA MET A 161 0.42 8.25 29.64
C MET A 161 -0.31 9.00 30.77
N LEU A 162 -0.83 8.27 31.76
CA LEU A 162 -1.44 8.86 32.95
C LEU A 162 -0.48 9.81 33.67
N THR A 163 -0.97 11.02 33.92
CA THR A 163 -0.25 12.07 34.65
C THR A 163 -0.32 11.89 36.18
N GLY A 164 -1.30 11.13 36.66
CA GLY A 164 -1.66 11.07 38.08
C GLY A 164 -2.58 12.22 38.54
N GLU A 165 -2.92 13.14 37.66
CA GLU A 165 -3.83 14.25 37.92
C GLU A 165 -5.25 13.94 37.43
N ASN A 166 -6.24 14.65 37.94
CA ASN A 166 -7.64 14.54 37.53
C ASN A 166 -8.16 15.90 37.03
N CYS A 167 -9.04 15.87 36.04
CA CYS A 167 -9.71 17.07 35.53
C CYS A 167 -10.47 17.76 36.67
N SER A 168 -10.25 19.06 36.86
CA SER A 168 -10.90 19.85 37.91
C SER A 168 -12.42 19.98 37.78
N VAL A 169 -12.98 19.66 36.60
CA VAL A 169 -14.42 19.78 36.31
C VAL A 169 -15.14 18.44 36.44
N CYS A 170 -14.66 17.40 35.76
CA CYS A 170 -15.34 16.10 35.69
C CYS A 170 -14.63 14.99 36.47
N ALA A 171 -13.48 15.28 37.10
CA ALA A 171 -12.64 14.33 37.84
C ALA A 171 -12.08 13.15 37.01
N THR A 172 -12.19 13.19 35.68
CA THR A 172 -11.54 12.20 34.79
C THR A 172 -10.02 12.26 34.92
N ALA A 173 -9.36 11.11 35.01
CA ALA A 173 -7.90 11.03 35.04
C ALA A 173 -7.28 11.65 33.76
N LEU A 174 -6.25 12.46 33.92
CA LEU A 174 -5.58 13.16 32.83
C LEU A 174 -4.41 12.35 32.28
N TYR A 175 -4.23 12.42 30.97
CA TYR A 175 -3.13 11.81 30.25
C TYR A 175 -2.25 12.92 29.65
N THR A 176 -0.97 12.63 29.44
CA THR A 176 -0.09 13.44 28.60
C THR A 176 -0.59 13.42 27.16
N ASP A 177 -0.25 14.47 26.41
CA ASP A 177 -0.59 14.50 24.99
C ASP A 177 0.06 13.29 24.26
N PRO A 178 -0.69 12.64 23.35
CA PRO A 178 -0.14 11.54 22.55
C PRO A 178 1.03 12.02 21.70
N GLY A 179 2.03 11.16 21.54
CA GLY A 179 3.11 11.40 20.60
C GLY A 179 2.62 11.25 19.15
N PRO A 180 3.36 11.74 18.14
CA PRO A 180 3.00 11.55 16.74
C PRO A 180 2.74 10.08 16.35
N ASN A 181 3.49 9.15 16.96
CA ASN A 181 3.38 7.72 16.73
C ASN A 181 2.11 7.07 17.33
N ASP A 182 1.44 7.76 18.27
CA ASP A 182 0.19 7.30 18.88
C ASP A 182 -1.03 7.76 18.06
N LEU A 183 -0.83 8.68 17.11
CA LEU A 183 -1.90 9.37 16.39
C LEU A 183 -2.25 8.72 15.05
N ASP A 184 -1.38 7.88 14.49
CA ASP A 184 -1.62 7.22 13.22
C ASP A 184 -1.40 5.71 13.26
N LEU A 185 -1.97 5.05 12.26
CA LEU A 185 -1.79 3.62 12.02
C LEU A 185 -1.57 3.45 10.53
N TRP A 186 -0.52 2.73 10.14
CA TRP A 186 -0.23 2.41 8.75
C TRP A 186 -1.13 1.28 8.24
N LEU A 187 -2.44 1.48 8.40
CA LEU A 187 -3.54 0.71 7.85
C LEU A 187 -4.56 1.70 7.27
N HIS A 188 -4.44 1.94 5.96
CA HIS A 188 -5.24 2.93 5.25
C HIS A 188 -6.42 2.29 4.54
N ALA A 189 -7.60 2.89 4.68
CA ALA A 189 -8.81 2.44 4.01
C ALA A 189 -8.87 3.01 2.59
N LEU A 190 -8.31 2.28 1.63
CA LEU A 190 -8.09 2.77 0.27
C LEU A 190 -9.41 2.91 -0.51
N LYS A 191 -10.19 1.83 -0.60
CA LYS A 191 -11.33 1.74 -1.52
C LYS A 191 -12.49 0.93 -0.97
N TYR A 192 -13.71 1.38 -1.26
CA TYR A 192 -14.95 0.67 -0.99
C TYR A 192 -15.81 0.68 -2.25
N TYR A 193 -16.41 -0.45 -2.60
CA TYR A 193 -17.28 -0.52 -3.77
C TYR A 193 -18.36 -1.60 -3.62
N SER A 194 -19.49 -1.34 -4.25
CA SER A 194 -20.59 -2.30 -4.37
C SER A 194 -20.28 -3.36 -5.42
N ILE A 195 -20.61 -4.61 -5.13
CA ILE A 195 -20.68 -5.69 -6.14
C ILE A 195 -22.11 -5.94 -6.62
N ASP A 196 -23.09 -5.21 -6.09
CA ASP A 196 -24.46 -5.23 -6.60
C ASP A 196 -24.53 -4.42 -7.90
N GLU A 197 -24.65 -5.12 -9.03
CA GLU A 197 -24.76 -4.54 -10.37
C GLU A 197 -26.02 -3.69 -10.55
N SER A 198 -27.07 -3.90 -9.75
CA SER A 198 -28.29 -3.11 -9.82
C SER A 198 -28.13 -1.73 -9.17
N ASN A 199 -27.14 -1.55 -8.31
CA ASN A 199 -26.84 -0.31 -7.62
C ASN A 199 -25.31 -0.12 -7.45
N PRO A 200 -24.58 0.13 -8.56
CA PRO A 200 -23.14 0.23 -8.54
C PRO A 200 -22.69 1.56 -7.91
N TRP A 201 -21.76 1.47 -6.98
CA TRP A 201 -21.06 2.64 -6.43
C TRP A 201 -19.63 2.27 -6.06
N SER A 202 -18.73 3.27 -6.07
CA SER A 202 -17.35 3.13 -5.63
C SER A 202 -16.89 4.43 -4.99
N TYR A 203 -16.07 4.32 -3.96
CA TYR A 203 -15.35 5.40 -3.32
C TYR A 203 -13.89 4.99 -3.13
N GLU A 204 -12.97 5.87 -3.51
CA GLU A 204 -11.54 5.65 -3.40
C GLU A 204 -10.88 6.92 -2.85
N THR A 205 -9.93 6.72 -1.95
CA THR A 205 -9.11 7.80 -1.37
C THR A 205 -7.79 7.91 -2.12
N PRO A 206 -7.11 9.06 -2.05
CA PRO A 206 -5.70 9.13 -2.44
C PRO A 206 -4.85 8.14 -1.65
N ILE A 207 -3.71 7.76 -2.23
CA ILE A 207 -2.70 6.94 -1.55
C ILE A 207 -2.15 7.71 -0.35
N PRO A 208 -1.95 7.05 0.81
CA PRO A 208 -1.49 7.74 2.01
C PRO A 208 -0.01 8.15 1.88
N TYR A 209 0.36 9.22 2.58
CA TYR A 209 1.68 9.84 2.49
C TYR A 209 2.82 8.83 2.72
N TRP A 210 2.69 7.94 3.71
CA TRP A 210 3.71 6.94 4.07
C TRP A 210 3.93 5.85 3.01
N VAL A 211 3.00 5.65 2.07
CA VAL A 211 3.26 4.83 0.87
C VAL A 211 4.06 5.64 -0.14
N ASN A 212 3.63 6.88 -0.40
CA ASN A 212 4.31 7.76 -1.34
C ASN A 212 5.75 8.04 -0.94
N GLU A 213 6.04 8.28 0.34
CA GLU A 213 7.39 8.58 0.84
C GLU A 213 8.41 7.51 0.48
N VAL A 214 8.02 6.23 0.49
CA VAL A 214 8.89 5.09 0.12
C VAL A 214 9.18 5.09 -1.38
N HIS A 215 8.24 5.56 -2.19
CA HIS A 215 8.22 5.37 -3.64
C HIS A 215 8.63 6.61 -4.42
N LEU A 216 8.44 7.80 -3.85
CA LEU A 216 8.72 9.09 -4.46
C LEU A 216 10.20 9.26 -4.88
N PRO A 217 11.22 8.81 -4.12
CA PRO A 217 12.61 8.93 -4.56
C PRO A 217 12.89 8.20 -5.88
N PHE A 218 12.33 7.01 -6.08
CA PHE A 218 12.50 6.24 -7.31
C PHE A 218 11.72 6.85 -8.48
N MET A 219 10.53 7.41 -8.20
CA MET A 219 9.78 8.14 -9.21
C MET A 219 10.49 9.42 -9.63
N LYS A 220 11.11 10.15 -8.70
CA LYS A 220 11.97 11.30 -9.01
C LYS A 220 13.19 10.89 -9.85
N MET A 221 13.79 9.75 -9.57
CA MET A 221 14.85 9.19 -10.41
C MET A 221 14.34 8.91 -11.83
N ALA A 222 13.14 8.33 -11.98
CA ALA A 222 12.51 8.14 -13.28
C ALA A 222 12.29 9.49 -14.02
N LEU A 223 11.91 10.55 -13.29
CA LEU A 223 11.81 11.90 -13.87
C LEU A 223 13.17 12.44 -14.34
N GLU A 224 14.24 12.21 -13.59
CA GLU A 224 15.61 12.57 -14.05
C GLU A 224 16.03 11.81 -15.30
N GLU A 225 15.64 10.53 -15.44
CA GLU A 225 15.84 9.78 -16.67
C GLU A 225 15.01 10.37 -17.83
N ALA A 226 13.74 10.71 -17.60
CA ALA A 226 12.90 11.34 -18.61
C ALA A 226 13.50 12.65 -19.14
N LYS A 227 14.15 13.45 -18.28
CA LYS A 227 14.82 14.71 -18.66
C LYS A 227 15.98 14.51 -19.64
N LYS A 228 16.59 13.32 -19.71
CA LYS A 228 17.66 12.98 -20.66
C LYS A 228 17.16 12.79 -22.10
N CYS A 229 15.85 12.64 -22.30
CA CYS A 229 15.27 12.55 -23.63
C CYS A 229 15.56 13.82 -24.44
N GLU A 230 15.96 13.64 -25.70
CA GLU A 230 15.98 14.75 -26.66
C GLU A 230 14.55 15.28 -26.89
N PRO A 231 14.37 16.62 -26.96
CA PRO A 231 13.06 17.22 -27.23
C PRO A 231 12.47 16.75 -28.56
N THR A 232 11.17 16.50 -28.58
CA THR A 232 10.45 16.12 -29.81
C THR A 232 8.97 16.48 -29.71
N GLU A 233 8.37 16.82 -30.85
CA GLU A 233 6.94 17.15 -30.96
C GLU A 233 6.07 15.91 -31.23
N THR A 234 6.67 14.77 -31.56
CA THR A 234 5.94 13.59 -32.08
C THR A 234 5.88 12.42 -31.11
N ALA A 235 6.55 12.51 -29.96
CA ALA A 235 6.57 11.47 -28.95
C ALA A 235 6.73 12.05 -27.54
N PHE A 236 6.33 11.28 -26.53
CA PHE A 236 6.53 11.65 -25.14
C PHE A 236 7.95 11.30 -24.66
N SER A 237 8.45 12.10 -23.73
CA SER A 237 9.70 11.86 -23.00
C SER A 237 9.38 11.17 -21.67
N VAL A 238 9.63 9.87 -21.60
CA VAL A 238 9.29 9.03 -20.45
C VAL A 238 10.58 8.50 -19.84
N GLY A 239 10.60 8.31 -18.54
CA GLY A 239 11.66 7.62 -17.81
C GLY A 239 11.10 6.47 -16.99
N ALA A 240 11.93 5.45 -16.77
CA ALA A 240 11.57 4.25 -16.04
C ALA A 240 12.72 3.75 -15.16
N VAL A 241 12.40 3.11 -14.05
CA VAL A 241 13.37 2.55 -13.09
C VAL A 241 12.88 1.18 -12.60
N LEU A 242 13.74 0.16 -12.70
CA LEU A 242 13.52 -1.16 -12.12
C LEU A 242 14.12 -1.21 -10.72
N VAL A 243 13.35 -1.64 -9.72
CA VAL A 243 13.78 -1.66 -8.31
C VAL A 243 13.41 -2.98 -7.66
N LYS A 244 14.30 -3.51 -6.82
CA LYS A 244 14.04 -4.67 -5.96
C LYS A 244 14.62 -4.41 -4.57
N ASP A 245 13.83 -4.66 -3.53
CA ASP A 245 14.23 -4.54 -2.11
C ASP A 245 14.88 -3.18 -1.79
N GLY A 246 14.28 -2.09 -2.30
CA GLY A 246 14.81 -0.73 -2.17
C GLY A 246 16.04 -0.40 -3.01
N LYS A 247 16.51 -1.31 -3.88
CA LYS A 247 17.71 -1.11 -4.72
C LYS A 247 17.38 -1.02 -6.19
N VAL A 248 17.95 -0.04 -6.87
CA VAL A 248 17.82 0.13 -8.32
C VAL A 248 18.58 -0.99 -9.03
N LEU A 249 17.90 -1.68 -9.94
CA LEU A 249 18.49 -2.72 -10.80
C LEU A 249 18.97 -2.12 -12.12
N GLU A 250 18.15 -1.28 -12.74
CA GLU A 250 18.41 -0.64 -14.02
C GLU A 250 17.48 0.56 -14.21
N THR A 251 17.88 1.52 -15.04
CA THR A 251 17.06 2.68 -15.43
C THR A 251 16.77 2.67 -16.93
N GLY A 252 15.89 3.51 -17.43
CA GLY A 252 15.73 3.71 -18.86
C GLY A 252 14.96 4.97 -19.19
N TYR A 253 15.18 5.52 -20.38
CA TYR A 253 14.37 6.62 -20.90
C TYR A 253 14.01 6.39 -22.38
N SER A 254 12.94 7.05 -22.83
CA SER A 254 12.47 6.92 -24.20
C SER A 254 13.58 7.27 -25.20
N ARG A 255 13.75 6.43 -26.22
CA ARG A 255 14.75 6.60 -27.30
C ARG A 255 16.21 6.55 -26.81
N GLU A 256 16.47 5.97 -25.64
CA GLU A 256 17.83 5.69 -25.17
C GLU A 256 18.54 4.64 -26.04
N LEU A 257 17.84 3.55 -26.37
CA LEU A 257 18.35 2.50 -27.24
C LEU A 257 17.95 2.77 -28.70
N PRO A 258 18.74 2.29 -29.70
CA PRO A 258 18.45 2.49 -31.11
C PRO A 258 17.02 2.10 -31.51
N GLY A 259 16.38 2.96 -32.30
CA GLY A 259 15.01 2.75 -32.80
C GLY A 259 13.94 3.44 -31.94
N ASN A 260 12.68 3.14 -32.23
CA ASN A 260 11.54 3.73 -31.50
C ASN A 260 11.28 2.96 -30.19
N THR A 261 12.18 3.11 -29.23
CA THR A 261 12.15 2.44 -27.92
C THR A 261 11.49 3.31 -26.84
N HIS A 262 10.72 2.70 -25.96
CA HIS A 262 10.10 3.37 -24.80
C HIS A 262 10.96 3.16 -23.55
N ALA A 263 10.74 3.96 -22.51
CA ALA A 263 11.55 3.91 -21.29
C ALA A 263 11.55 2.53 -20.59
N GLU A 264 10.37 1.91 -20.47
CA GLU A 264 10.20 0.59 -19.86
C GLU A 264 10.90 -0.49 -20.69
N GLN A 265 10.84 -0.35 -22.01
CA GLN A 265 11.59 -1.22 -22.93
C GLN A 265 13.10 -1.06 -22.72
N CYS A 266 13.61 0.16 -22.68
CA CYS A 266 15.04 0.44 -22.49
C CYS A 266 15.55 -0.13 -21.16
N ALA A 267 14.82 0.09 -20.06
CA ALA A 267 15.21 -0.42 -18.75
C ALA A 267 15.27 -1.96 -18.72
N LEU A 268 14.27 -2.64 -19.29
CA LEU A 268 14.25 -4.10 -19.36
C LEU A 268 15.36 -4.64 -20.27
N GLU A 269 15.52 -4.10 -21.48
CA GLU A 269 16.50 -4.58 -22.46
C GLU A 269 17.94 -4.37 -21.98
N LYS A 270 18.24 -3.24 -21.32
CA LYS A 270 19.55 -3.03 -20.67
C LYS A 270 19.80 -4.03 -19.55
N TYR A 271 18.80 -4.27 -18.69
CA TYR A 271 18.90 -5.26 -17.62
C TYR A 271 19.18 -6.66 -18.19
N TYR A 272 18.45 -7.06 -19.24
CA TYR A 272 18.60 -8.32 -19.95
C TYR A 272 19.99 -8.50 -20.55
N ALA A 273 20.49 -7.49 -21.26
CA ALA A 273 21.81 -7.52 -21.86
C ALA A 273 22.92 -7.63 -20.80
N LYS A 274 22.78 -6.90 -19.68
CA LYS A 274 23.76 -6.90 -18.57
C LYS A 274 23.82 -8.23 -17.82
N HIS A 275 22.71 -8.94 -17.71
CA HIS A 275 22.61 -10.16 -16.90
C HIS A 275 22.43 -11.46 -17.71
N GLY A 276 22.34 -11.38 -19.04
CA GLY A 276 22.16 -12.55 -19.91
C GLY A 276 20.83 -13.28 -19.67
N THR A 277 19.75 -12.54 -19.39
CA THR A 277 18.42 -13.06 -19.04
C THR A 277 17.34 -12.39 -19.88
N THR A 278 16.11 -12.91 -19.85
CA THR A 278 14.92 -12.30 -20.46
C THR A 278 13.85 -11.94 -19.44
N ASP A 279 14.17 -12.06 -18.16
CA ASP A 279 13.28 -11.70 -17.05
C ASP A 279 14.06 -11.04 -15.91
N VAL A 280 13.35 -10.28 -15.08
CA VAL A 280 13.84 -9.66 -13.85
C VAL A 280 13.58 -10.59 -12.65
N PRO A 281 14.29 -10.43 -11.52
CA PRO A 281 14.06 -11.26 -10.35
C PRO A 281 12.67 -11.03 -9.77
N ALA A 282 12.05 -12.08 -9.22
CA ALA A 282 10.73 -11.97 -8.59
C ALA A 282 10.74 -10.93 -7.45
N GLY A 283 9.66 -10.15 -7.37
CA GLY A 283 9.54 -9.02 -6.44
C GLY A 283 10.14 -7.71 -6.93
N THR A 284 10.69 -7.68 -8.15
CA THR A 284 11.00 -6.41 -8.84
C THR A 284 9.73 -5.62 -9.11
N VAL A 285 9.79 -4.32 -8.86
CA VAL A 285 8.77 -3.32 -9.20
C VAL A 285 9.33 -2.36 -10.25
N ILE A 286 8.47 -1.75 -11.04
CA ILE A 286 8.85 -0.73 -12.02
C ILE A 286 8.20 0.61 -11.69
N TYR A 287 8.97 1.69 -11.79
CA TYR A 287 8.48 3.06 -11.76
C TYR A 287 8.54 3.59 -13.19
N THR A 288 7.47 4.24 -13.65
CA THR A 288 7.44 4.91 -14.95
C THR A 288 6.78 6.28 -14.80
N THR A 289 7.34 7.30 -15.43
CA THR A 289 6.83 8.67 -15.30
C THR A 289 5.47 8.85 -15.97
N MET A 290 5.09 7.95 -16.88
CA MET A 290 3.83 7.94 -17.60
C MET A 290 3.27 6.52 -17.68
N GLU A 291 1.94 6.39 -17.74
CA GLU A 291 1.27 5.10 -17.89
C GLU A 291 1.87 4.26 -19.04
N PRO A 292 2.20 2.97 -18.81
CA PRO A 292 2.71 2.11 -19.87
C PRO A 292 1.72 1.96 -21.01
N CYS A 293 2.20 2.10 -22.25
CA CYS A 293 1.32 2.00 -23.41
C CYS A 293 0.73 0.58 -23.56
N SER A 294 -0.57 0.54 -23.88
CA SER A 294 -1.32 -0.69 -24.17
C SER A 294 -1.37 -1.05 -25.66
N GLU A 295 -0.98 -0.10 -26.52
CA GLU A 295 -0.90 -0.22 -27.98
C GLU A 295 0.27 0.62 -28.51
N ARG A 296 0.78 0.31 -29.72
CA ARG A 296 1.86 1.07 -30.37
C ARG A 296 1.61 1.27 -31.85
N LEU A 297 1.60 2.53 -32.30
CA LEU A 297 1.52 2.90 -33.71
C LEU A 297 2.70 2.36 -34.55
N SER A 298 3.87 2.19 -33.92
CA SER A 298 5.06 1.62 -34.58
C SER A 298 4.96 0.12 -34.86
N GLY A 299 3.95 -0.59 -34.34
CA GLY A 299 3.84 -2.06 -34.42
C GLY A 299 4.73 -2.84 -33.43
N ASN A 300 5.69 -2.18 -32.77
CA ASN A 300 6.47 -2.77 -31.68
C ASN A 300 5.61 -3.28 -30.52
N LEU A 301 6.11 -4.27 -29.77
CA LEU A 301 5.44 -4.81 -28.58
C LEU A 301 5.15 -3.69 -27.55
N PRO A 302 3.88 -3.50 -27.13
CA PRO A 302 3.49 -2.54 -26.10
C PRO A 302 4.17 -2.75 -24.74
N CYS A 303 4.31 -1.69 -23.96
CA CYS A 303 5.01 -1.74 -22.68
C CYS A 303 4.26 -2.56 -21.63
N VAL A 304 2.93 -2.50 -21.63
CA VAL A 304 2.09 -3.41 -20.81
C VAL A 304 2.41 -4.86 -21.13
N ASP A 305 2.46 -5.24 -22.41
CA ASP A 305 2.73 -6.62 -22.82
C ASP A 305 4.18 -7.05 -22.52
N ARG A 306 5.13 -6.11 -22.51
CA ARG A 306 6.50 -6.36 -22.04
C ARG A 306 6.51 -6.67 -20.56
N ILE A 307 5.87 -5.85 -19.74
CA ILE A 307 5.77 -6.04 -18.28
C ILE A 307 5.08 -7.38 -17.96
N LEU A 308 4.00 -7.71 -18.68
CA LEU A 308 3.26 -8.97 -18.50
C LEU A 308 4.09 -10.23 -18.78
N LYS A 309 5.15 -10.14 -19.58
CA LYS A 309 6.09 -11.24 -19.85
C LYS A 309 7.17 -11.39 -18.78
N THR A 310 7.17 -10.54 -17.77
CA THR A 310 8.15 -10.55 -16.67
C THR A 310 7.58 -11.02 -15.35
N SER A 311 8.45 -11.20 -14.37
CA SER A 311 8.12 -11.44 -12.97
C SER A 311 7.65 -10.19 -12.21
N ILE A 312 7.54 -9.02 -12.87
CA ILE A 312 7.01 -7.78 -12.27
C ILE A 312 5.52 -7.95 -11.96
N LYS A 313 5.13 -7.59 -10.73
CA LYS A 313 3.73 -7.59 -10.27
C LYS A 313 3.23 -6.24 -9.78
N THR A 314 4.06 -5.20 -9.86
CA THR A 314 3.70 -3.84 -9.44
C THR A 314 4.33 -2.80 -10.34
N VAL A 315 3.50 -1.87 -10.80
CA VAL A 315 3.83 -0.73 -11.65
C VAL A 315 3.43 0.54 -10.91
N PHE A 316 4.42 1.37 -10.58
CA PHE A 316 4.21 2.71 -10.06
C PHE A 316 4.21 3.70 -11.22
N VAL A 317 3.21 4.57 -11.28
CA VAL A 317 2.99 5.49 -12.40
C VAL A 317 2.94 6.93 -11.94
N GLY A 318 3.67 7.80 -12.63
CA GLY A 318 3.71 9.23 -12.26
C GLY A 318 2.52 10.03 -12.76
N VAL A 319 2.12 9.84 -14.01
CA VAL A 319 0.89 10.44 -14.54
C VAL A 319 0.16 9.45 -15.44
N VAL A 320 -1.16 9.44 -15.34
CA VAL A 320 -2.04 8.76 -16.29
C VAL A 320 -1.91 9.48 -17.63
N GLU A 321 -1.86 8.73 -18.74
CA GLU A 321 -1.71 9.33 -20.07
C GLU A 321 -2.87 10.33 -20.31
N PRO A 322 -2.61 11.61 -20.65
CA PRO A 322 -3.65 12.54 -21.03
C PRO A 322 -4.33 12.08 -22.31
N ASP A 323 -5.63 12.35 -22.49
CA ASP A 323 -6.45 11.94 -23.66
C ASP A 323 -5.98 12.51 -25.03
N THR A 324 -4.81 13.14 -25.10
CA THR A 324 -4.31 13.87 -26.26
C THR A 324 -3.84 13.00 -27.43
N PHE A 325 -3.33 11.78 -27.21
CA PHE A 325 -2.79 10.94 -28.30
C PHE A 325 -3.44 9.55 -28.45
N VAL A 326 -3.92 8.92 -27.36
CA VAL A 326 -4.60 7.62 -27.40
C VAL A 326 -5.94 7.73 -26.66
N LYS A 327 -7.04 7.87 -27.41
CA LYS A 327 -8.41 8.02 -26.88
C LYS A 327 -8.96 6.80 -26.11
N LYS A 328 -8.17 5.74 -25.92
CA LYS A 328 -8.55 4.46 -25.30
C LYS A 328 -7.35 3.74 -24.67
N ASN A 329 -6.63 4.36 -23.73
CA ASN A 329 -5.63 3.59 -22.99
C ASN A 329 -6.32 2.51 -22.13
N THR A 330 -6.13 1.25 -22.49
CA THR A 330 -6.66 0.07 -21.76
C THR A 330 -5.59 -0.56 -20.87
N GLY A 331 -4.46 0.11 -20.67
CA GLY A 331 -3.28 -0.40 -19.96
C GLY A 331 -3.59 -0.78 -18.53
N LEU A 332 -4.18 0.14 -17.76
CA LEU A 332 -4.70 -0.13 -16.44
C LEU A 332 -5.60 -1.38 -16.39
N ALA A 333 -6.55 -1.51 -17.32
CA ALA A 333 -7.47 -2.65 -17.35
C ALA A 333 -6.72 -3.97 -17.64
N LYS A 334 -5.82 -4.00 -18.62
CA LYS A 334 -4.99 -5.16 -18.96
C LYS A 334 -4.10 -5.60 -17.79
N LEU A 335 -3.44 -4.65 -17.13
CA LEU A 335 -2.60 -4.92 -15.96
C LEU A 335 -3.44 -5.49 -14.81
N THR A 336 -4.60 -4.87 -14.54
CA THR A 336 -5.50 -5.29 -13.46
C THR A 336 -6.07 -6.69 -13.71
N GLU A 337 -6.49 -7.02 -14.94
CA GLU A 337 -6.98 -8.36 -15.32
C GLU A 337 -5.94 -9.45 -15.02
N LYS A 338 -4.66 -9.13 -15.21
CA LYS A 338 -3.54 -10.04 -14.94
C LYS A 338 -2.99 -9.95 -13.51
N LYS A 339 -3.74 -9.32 -12.60
CA LYS A 339 -3.39 -9.13 -11.18
C LYS A 339 -2.04 -8.41 -10.99
N ILE A 340 -1.69 -7.49 -11.88
CA ILE A 340 -0.59 -6.55 -11.66
C ILE A 340 -1.13 -5.34 -10.91
N GLU A 341 -0.48 -5.00 -9.81
CA GLU A 341 -0.76 -3.80 -9.04
C GLU A 341 -0.37 -2.56 -9.84
N TYR A 342 -1.32 -1.67 -10.07
CA TYR A 342 -1.11 -0.37 -10.70
C TYR A 342 -1.30 0.72 -9.64
N ILE A 343 -0.26 1.53 -9.42
CA ILE A 343 -0.21 2.45 -8.27
C ILE A 343 0.21 3.85 -8.74
N PRO A 344 -0.72 4.82 -8.82
CA PRO A 344 -0.36 6.20 -9.13
C PRO A 344 0.38 6.85 -7.95
N ILE A 345 1.53 7.46 -8.22
CA ILE A 345 2.26 8.27 -7.25
C ILE A 345 1.73 9.70 -7.32
N THR A 346 1.19 10.19 -6.21
CA THR A 346 0.58 11.54 -6.17
C THR A 346 1.61 12.61 -5.83
N GLY A 347 1.38 13.84 -6.30
CA GLY A 347 2.22 15.01 -6.00
C GLY A 347 3.39 15.24 -6.95
N ILE A 348 3.39 14.57 -8.11
CA ILE A 348 4.40 14.70 -9.17
C ILE A 348 3.80 14.84 -10.57
N GLU A 349 2.48 14.96 -10.67
CA GLU A 349 1.73 14.94 -11.92
C GLU A 349 2.17 16.09 -12.83
N GLU A 350 2.33 17.30 -12.29
CA GLU A 350 2.80 18.47 -13.05
C GLU A 350 4.22 18.29 -13.59
N GLU A 351 5.13 17.77 -12.76
CA GLU A 351 6.51 17.49 -13.17
C GLU A 351 6.57 16.40 -14.25
N ALA A 352 5.76 15.35 -14.11
CA ALA A 352 5.64 14.27 -15.07
C ALA A 352 5.08 14.74 -16.41
N ILE A 353 4.02 15.56 -16.41
CA ILE A 353 3.44 16.14 -17.64
C ILE A 353 4.47 17.05 -18.32
N LYS A 354 5.15 17.91 -17.55
CA LYS A 354 6.16 18.82 -18.07
C LYS A 354 7.35 18.06 -18.68
N ALA A 355 7.80 16.99 -18.03
CA ALA A 355 8.83 16.12 -18.59
C ALA A 355 8.34 15.43 -19.86
N ALA A 356 7.13 14.85 -19.84
CA ALA A 356 6.57 14.12 -20.97
C ALA A 356 6.41 14.94 -22.24
N THR A 357 5.95 16.18 -22.08
CA THR A 357 5.68 17.13 -23.19
C THR A 357 6.90 17.97 -23.58
N LYS A 358 8.11 17.58 -23.16
CA LYS A 358 9.36 18.26 -23.52
C LYS A 358 9.54 18.32 -25.05
N GLY A 359 9.42 19.53 -25.60
CA GLY A 359 9.53 19.80 -27.03
C GLY A 359 8.19 19.92 -27.76
N HIS A 360 7.05 19.66 -27.10
CA HIS A 360 5.72 19.87 -27.68
C HIS A 360 5.36 21.36 -27.68
N PRO A 361 4.53 21.82 -28.63
CA PRO A 361 3.95 23.15 -28.56
C PRO A 361 3.11 23.31 -27.28
N PRO A 362 3.03 24.52 -26.70
CA PRO A 362 2.22 24.76 -25.52
C PRO A 362 0.78 24.34 -25.76
N VAL A 363 0.24 23.49 -24.88
CA VAL A 363 -1.17 23.11 -24.91
C VAL A 363 -1.99 24.39 -24.70
N PRO A 364 -2.92 24.74 -25.60
CA PRO A 364 -3.78 25.90 -25.39
C PRO A 364 -4.52 25.74 -24.06
N THR A 365 -4.34 26.68 -23.14
CA THR A 365 -5.12 26.75 -21.91
C THR A 365 -6.58 27.03 -22.30
N ALA A 366 -7.48 26.11 -21.96
CA ALA A 366 -8.93 26.27 -22.14
C ALA A 366 -9.50 27.31 -21.17
#